data_AF-A0A0F5JKE8-F1
#
_entry.id   AF-A0A0F5JKE8-F1
#
_cell.length_a   1.000
_cell.length_b   1.000
_cell.length_c   1.000
_cell.angle_alpha   90.00
_cell.angle_beta   90.00
_cell.angle_gamma   90.00
#
_symmetry.space_group_name_H-M   'P 1'
#
loop_
_entity.id
_entity.type
_entity.pdbx_description
1 polymer ?
#
loop_
_entity_poly.entity_id
_entity_poly.type
_entity_poly.pdbx_seq_one_letter_code
_entity_poly.pdbx_strand_id
1 'polypeptide(L)'
;MHAIESLVEYSVKTVATASPVPPLARNICFSLYELQNLLDCGYTVLRVKDELVALGYLFLLPPEQLPEPECKAAKKLAKKGGFLNKETYFDLRSGCCCVTAGSKLWKKLLDLGILPASAKTELRKLDPVELAELIIPLASKALAEGDKTAADTMGLWYAFFPLFCVVAGIDDSNAPAPERIQALLKQLAIPEVFKAAGVYGDDMDFEDGEGDEMTFLADWATPFNEWRRESPDSLHPETCKQMVYDFIMKHEYVEADRYAAFLPDGPDCTRLMHRCLITMACYNWLKAKNPEQPVTLPESILTLIQAKEGFEYMMERFPASEMRTICNMNLIKSHFLLGEITTAIDLQRAMFANVLPSINRIRNMNEKRIRQASLAVNYYRELNDNIPNDYPGKKELVLNSMPDLMDLFTTRDVLSEFLPLRPDMAEDLEECLSMANQVIQQLEELAD
;
A
#
# COMPACT_ATOMS: atom_id res chain seq x y z
N MET A 1 3.21 15.24 -7.97
CA MET A 1 2.11 15.52 -7.04
C MET A 1 2.26 16.97 -6.57
N HIS A 2 1.19 17.77 -6.50
CA HIS A 2 1.23 19.19 -6.08
C HIS A 2 0.37 19.40 -4.83
N ALA A 3 0.55 18.54 -3.81
CA ALA A 3 -0.38 18.41 -2.70
C ALA A 3 -0.35 19.62 -1.77
N ILE A 4 0.85 20.13 -1.44
CA ILE A 4 1.00 21.36 -0.65
C ILE A 4 0.44 22.57 -1.42
N GLU A 5 0.66 22.65 -2.74
CA GLU A 5 0.05 23.72 -3.53
C GLU A 5 -1.48 23.64 -3.53
N SER A 6 -2.04 22.42 -3.52
CA SER A 6 -3.49 22.19 -3.43
C SER A 6 -4.01 22.56 -2.04
N LEU A 7 -3.25 22.30 -0.97
CA LEU A 7 -3.60 22.70 0.40
C LEU A 7 -3.72 24.22 0.50
N VAL A 8 -2.74 24.95 -0.03
CA VAL A 8 -2.77 26.43 -0.05
C VAL A 8 -3.95 26.93 -0.90
N GLU A 9 -4.14 26.38 -2.10
CA GLU A 9 -5.23 26.75 -2.98
C GLU A 9 -6.61 26.55 -2.33
N TYR A 10 -6.89 25.36 -1.79
CA TYR A 10 -8.19 25.04 -1.22
C TYR A 10 -8.44 25.75 0.11
N SER A 11 -7.39 25.98 0.91
CA SER A 11 -7.49 26.80 2.12
C SER A 11 -7.86 28.25 1.80
N VAL A 12 -7.23 28.86 0.78
CA VAL A 12 -7.57 30.22 0.34
C VAL A 12 -9.00 30.30 -0.17
N LYS A 13 -9.42 29.32 -0.99
CA LYS A 13 -10.81 29.25 -1.48
C LYS A 13 -11.80 29.14 -0.34
N THR A 14 -11.55 28.26 0.64
CA THR A 14 -12.39 28.09 1.84
C THR A 14 -12.54 29.41 2.62
N VAL A 15 -11.46 30.16 2.81
CA VAL A 15 -11.50 31.46 3.49
C VAL A 15 -12.25 32.51 2.68
N ALA A 16 -12.09 32.50 1.35
CA ALA A 16 -12.73 33.47 0.45
C ALA A 16 -14.24 33.26 0.29
N THR A 17 -14.71 32.01 0.33
CA THR A 17 -16.14 31.67 0.21
C THR A 17 -16.88 31.71 1.55
N ALA A 18 -16.16 31.74 2.67
CA ALA A 18 -16.76 31.82 4.00
C ALA A 18 -17.64 33.07 4.17
N SER A 19 -18.82 32.86 4.77
CA SER A 19 -19.79 33.92 5.07
C SER A 19 -20.15 33.93 6.56
N PRO A 20 -19.85 35.03 7.30
CA PRO A 20 -19.06 36.19 6.86
C PRO A 20 -17.59 35.84 6.65
N VAL A 21 -16.88 36.66 5.86
CA VAL A 21 -15.42 36.52 5.64
C VAL A 21 -14.70 36.67 6.99
N PRO A 22 -13.76 35.76 7.33
CA PRO A 22 -13.03 35.82 8.60
C PRO A 22 -12.26 37.15 8.78
N PRO A 23 -12.31 37.77 9.97
CA PRO A 23 -11.56 39.00 10.23
C PRO A 23 -10.04 38.86 10.01
N LEU A 24 -9.50 37.65 10.18
CA LEU A 24 -8.09 37.33 10.00
C LEU A 24 -7.74 36.82 8.59
N ALA A 25 -8.63 36.94 7.59
CA ALA A 25 -8.41 36.35 6.27
C ALA A 25 -7.04 36.69 5.64
N ARG A 26 -6.58 37.95 5.74
CA ARG A 26 -5.24 38.35 5.25
C ARG A 26 -4.09 37.68 6.01
N ASN A 27 -4.23 37.49 7.32
CA ASN A 27 -3.24 36.80 8.14
C ASN A 27 -3.17 35.31 7.80
N ILE A 28 -4.33 34.69 7.52
CA ILE A 28 -4.42 33.31 7.06
C ILE A 28 -3.68 33.17 5.72
N CYS A 29 -4.02 33.99 4.72
CA CYS A 29 -3.31 33.98 3.42
C CYS A 29 -1.81 34.20 3.58
N PHE A 30 -1.41 35.24 4.34
CA PHE A 30 0.00 35.53 4.60
C PHE A 30 0.75 34.32 5.17
N SER A 31 0.18 33.69 6.19
CA SER A 31 0.83 32.58 6.90
C SER A 31 0.86 31.29 6.05
N LEU A 32 -0.18 31.03 5.25
CA LEU A 32 -0.19 29.92 4.27
C LEU A 32 0.95 30.05 3.26
N TYR A 33 1.17 31.25 2.72
CA TYR A 33 2.27 31.49 1.77
C TYR A 33 3.65 31.44 2.42
N GLU A 34 3.79 31.94 3.66
CA GLU A 34 5.03 31.79 4.43
C GLU A 34 5.35 30.32 4.68
N LEU A 35 4.35 29.51 5.03
CA LEU A 35 4.50 28.07 5.24
C LEU A 35 4.88 27.35 3.95
N GLN A 36 4.22 27.69 2.83
CA GLN A 36 4.55 27.14 1.52
C GLN A 36 6.00 27.44 1.11
N ASN A 37 6.51 28.63 1.44
CA ASN A 37 7.88 29.05 1.09
C ASN A 37 8.97 28.27 1.86
N LEU A 38 8.62 27.51 2.90
CA LEU A 38 9.53 26.62 3.60
C LEU A 38 9.72 25.27 2.88
N LEU A 39 8.90 25.00 1.85
CA LEU A 39 8.86 23.75 1.11
C LEU A 39 9.16 23.99 -0.37
N ASP A 40 9.61 22.95 -1.09
CA ASP A 40 9.86 23.04 -2.53
C ASP A 40 8.55 23.00 -3.33
N CYS A 41 7.90 24.16 -3.46
CA CYS A 41 6.57 24.30 -4.05
C CYS A 41 6.55 25.27 -5.24
N GLY A 42 5.64 25.03 -6.18
CA GLY A 42 5.36 25.95 -7.28
C GLY A 42 4.69 27.26 -6.83
N TYR A 43 4.66 28.26 -7.72
CA TYR A 43 3.97 29.53 -7.47
C TYR A 43 2.44 29.38 -7.60
N THR A 44 1.72 29.44 -6.48
CA THR A 44 0.27 29.15 -6.40
C THR A 44 -0.64 30.37 -6.42
N VAL A 45 -0.10 31.58 -6.23
CA VAL A 45 -0.89 32.84 -6.21
C VAL A 45 -1.77 33.00 -7.46
N LEU A 46 -1.32 32.54 -8.63
CA LEU A 46 -2.11 32.63 -9.87
C LEU A 46 -3.32 31.67 -9.90
N ARG A 47 -3.29 30.58 -9.13
CA ARG A 47 -4.37 29.58 -9.08
C ARG A 47 -5.60 30.09 -8.33
N VAL A 48 -5.40 31.01 -7.39
CA VAL A 48 -6.41 31.61 -6.51
C VAL A 48 -6.41 33.14 -6.58
N LYS A 49 -6.06 33.67 -7.75
CA LYS A 49 -5.81 35.10 -7.93
C LYS A 49 -7.02 35.95 -7.55
N ASP A 50 -8.20 35.56 -7.98
CA ASP A 50 -9.42 36.34 -7.81
C ASP A 50 -9.88 36.31 -6.34
N GLU A 51 -9.73 35.16 -5.67
CA GLU A 51 -9.98 34.97 -4.26
C GLU A 51 -9.05 35.85 -3.41
N LEU A 52 -7.75 35.88 -3.71
CA LEU A 52 -6.79 36.71 -2.97
C LEU A 52 -7.04 38.22 -3.16
N VAL A 53 -7.52 38.63 -4.34
CA VAL A 53 -7.95 40.01 -4.59
C VAL A 53 -9.18 40.33 -3.75
N ALA A 54 -10.17 39.44 -3.72
CA ALA A 54 -11.39 39.62 -2.92
C ALA A 54 -11.10 39.72 -1.41
N LEU A 55 -10.14 38.92 -0.91
CA LEU A 55 -9.66 38.98 0.47
C LEU A 55 -8.78 40.20 0.77
N GLY A 56 -8.41 40.98 -0.26
CA GLY A 56 -7.51 42.13 -0.16
C GLY A 56 -6.09 41.74 0.26
N TYR A 57 -5.68 40.49 0.03
CA TYR A 57 -4.30 40.03 0.21
C TYR A 57 -3.44 40.32 -1.03
N LEU A 58 -4.05 40.43 -2.21
CA LEU A 58 -3.37 40.65 -3.47
C LEU A 58 -3.86 41.93 -4.15
N PHE A 59 -2.92 42.79 -4.56
CA PHE A 59 -3.19 43.84 -5.55
C PHE A 59 -2.56 43.48 -6.89
N LEU A 60 -3.32 43.72 -7.96
CA LEU A 60 -2.84 43.63 -9.33
C LEU A 60 -2.57 45.04 -9.84
N LEU A 61 -1.29 45.38 -10.01
CA LEU A 61 -0.88 46.71 -10.45
C LEU A 61 -0.20 46.66 -11.82
N PRO A 62 -0.61 47.46 -12.81
CA PRO A 62 0.12 47.58 -14.06
C PRO A 62 1.50 48.21 -13.81
N PRO A 63 2.51 47.96 -14.67
CA PRO A 63 3.86 48.47 -14.49
C PRO A 63 3.94 49.98 -14.26
N GLU A 64 3.05 50.76 -14.86
CA GLU A 64 2.99 52.22 -14.79
C GLU A 64 2.67 52.75 -13.39
N GLN A 65 2.02 51.94 -12.54
CA GLN A 65 1.68 52.30 -11.16
C GLN A 65 2.78 51.91 -10.17
N LEU A 66 3.84 51.24 -10.63
CA LEU A 66 4.95 50.84 -9.77
C LEU A 66 6.00 51.95 -9.69
N PRO A 67 6.66 52.13 -8.54
CA PRO A 67 7.81 53.01 -8.44
C PRO A 67 9.01 52.44 -9.22
N GLU A 68 10.01 53.29 -9.47
CA GLU A 68 11.31 52.81 -9.92
C GLU A 68 12.09 52.16 -8.76
N PRO A 69 12.90 51.11 -9.00
CA PRO A 69 13.21 50.49 -10.29
C PRO A 69 12.22 49.40 -10.77
N GLU A 70 11.17 49.09 -10.00
CA GLU A 70 10.25 47.97 -10.26
C GLU A 70 9.45 48.16 -11.55
N CYS A 71 9.05 49.38 -11.89
CA CYS A 71 8.41 49.72 -13.17
C CYS A 71 9.25 49.25 -14.37
N LYS A 72 10.52 49.66 -14.43
CA LYS A 72 11.44 49.26 -15.51
C LYS A 72 11.66 47.75 -15.54
N ALA A 73 11.73 47.10 -14.38
CA ALA A 73 11.91 45.65 -14.30
C ALA A 73 10.66 44.90 -14.80
N ALA A 74 9.45 45.35 -14.45
CA ALA A 74 8.18 44.77 -14.90
C ALA A 74 8.03 44.88 -16.42
N LYS A 75 8.36 46.05 -16.99
CA LYS A 75 8.32 46.27 -18.45
C LYS A 75 9.25 45.34 -19.23
N LYS A 76 10.38 44.91 -18.65
CA LYS A 76 11.26 43.90 -19.28
C LYS A 76 10.63 42.50 -19.33
N LEU A 77 9.69 42.20 -18.43
CA LEU A 77 9.01 40.91 -18.34
C LEU A 77 7.72 40.85 -19.17
N ALA A 78 7.32 41.97 -19.79
CA ALA A 78 6.09 42.11 -20.59
C ALA A 78 5.94 41.10 -21.75
N LYS A 79 7.01 40.41 -22.15
CA LYS A 79 6.97 39.39 -23.22
C LYS A 79 6.91 37.94 -22.72
N LYS A 80 7.25 37.68 -21.46
CA LYS A 80 7.44 36.30 -20.95
C LYS A 80 6.86 36.01 -19.58
N GLY A 81 6.46 37.02 -18.82
CA GLY A 81 6.09 36.84 -17.41
C GLY A 81 7.30 36.55 -16.52
N GLY A 82 7.09 36.47 -15.21
CA GLY A 82 8.10 35.98 -14.27
C GLY A 82 8.33 36.87 -13.06
N PHE A 83 9.30 36.47 -12.25
CA PHE A 83 9.59 37.14 -10.99
C PHE A 83 10.47 38.38 -11.15
N LEU A 84 10.05 39.45 -10.49
CA LEU A 84 10.86 40.59 -10.10
C LEU A 84 11.48 40.30 -8.74
N ASN A 85 12.80 40.37 -8.63
CA ASN A 85 13.53 40.27 -7.37
C ASN A 85 13.16 39.05 -6.51
N LYS A 86 12.75 37.93 -7.15
CA LYS A 86 12.31 36.66 -6.51
C LYS A 86 11.06 36.74 -5.61
N GLU A 87 10.42 37.89 -5.44
CA GLU A 87 9.26 38.05 -4.54
C GLU A 87 7.97 38.41 -5.28
N THR A 88 8.04 39.34 -6.24
CA THR A 88 6.84 39.83 -6.96
C THR A 88 6.75 39.17 -8.33
N TYR A 89 5.60 38.62 -8.69
CA TYR A 89 5.42 38.00 -10.01
C TYR A 89 4.71 38.95 -10.98
N PHE A 90 5.22 39.08 -12.21
CA PHE A 90 4.51 39.72 -13.31
C PHE A 90 3.70 38.69 -14.08
N ASP A 91 2.37 38.78 -13.98
CA ASP A 91 1.45 37.93 -14.74
C ASP A 91 1.29 38.49 -16.16
N LEU A 92 1.82 37.73 -17.14
CA LEU A 92 1.72 38.08 -18.55
C LEU A 92 0.27 38.17 -19.02
N ARG A 93 -0.63 37.33 -18.47
CA ARG A 93 -2.03 37.28 -18.91
C ARG A 93 -2.81 38.52 -18.49
N SER A 94 -2.63 38.97 -17.24
CA SER A 94 -3.28 40.20 -16.76
C SER A 94 -2.49 41.47 -17.09
N GLY A 95 -1.24 41.35 -17.54
CA GLY A 95 -0.34 42.50 -17.74
C GLY A 95 -0.01 43.25 -16.44
N CYS A 96 -0.14 42.61 -15.28
CA CYS A 96 -0.01 43.25 -13.97
C CYS A 96 0.99 42.50 -13.08
N CYS A 97 1.62 43.24 -12.16
CA CYS A 97 2.37 42.69 -11.05
C CYS A 97 1.42 42.23 -9.94
N CYS A 98 1.62 41.00 -9.49
CA CYS A 98 0.99 40.40 -8.32
C CYS A 98 1.70 40.89 -7.06
N VAL A 99 1.16 41.91 -6.40
CA VAL A 99 1.72 42.48 -5.17
C VAL A 99 0.97 41.91 -3.97
N THR A 100 1.60 40.98 -3.26
CA THR A 100 1.04 40.32 -2.07
C THR A 100 1.28 41.13 -0.80
N ALA A 101 0.34 41.03 0.15
CA ALA A 101 0.43 41.69 1.44
C ALA A 101 1.68 41.23 2.21
N GLY A 102 2.40 42.19 2.77
CA GLY A 102 3.63 41.93 3.54
C GLY A 102 4.93 41.95 2.73
N SER A 103 4.85 41.83 1.39
CA SER A 103 6.02 41.92 0.51
C SER A 103 6.74 43.28 0.61
N LYS A 104 8.02 43.33 0.23
CA LYS A 104 8.79 44.59 0.23
C LYS A 104 8.14 45.66 -0.64
N LEU A 105 7.64 45.26 -1.81
CA LEU A 105 6.96 46.16 -2.73
C LEU A 105 5.63 46.66 -2.15
N TRP A 106 4.86 45.82 -1.46
CA TRP A 106 3.63 46.26 -0.78
C TRP A 106 3.91 47.37 0.24
N LYS A 107 4.91 47.20 1.10
CA LYS A 107 5.29 48.22 2.11
C LYS A 107 5.70 49.53 1.43
N LYS A 108 6.55 49.46 0.40
CA LYS A 108 6.97 50.62 -0.40
C LYS A 108 5.78 51.35 -1.03
N LEU A 109 4.80 50.63 -1.57
CA LEU A 109 3.62 51.23 -2.19
C LEU A 109 2.67 51.87 -1.17
N LEU A 110 2.59 51.34 0.05
CA LEU A 110 1.87 51.99 1.16
C LEU A 110 2.53 53.29 1.58
N ASP A 111 3.87 53.29 1.75
CA ASP A 111 4.62 54.49 2.16
C ASP A 111 4.51 55.62 1.13
N LEU A 112 4.40 55.27 -0.16
CA LEU A 112 4.20 56.21 -1.26
C LEU A 112 2.72 56.62 -1.45
N GLY A 113 1.78 56.06 -0.69
CA GLY A 113 0.36 56.36 -0.81
C GLY A 113 -0.29 55.84 -2.10
N ILE A 114 0.33 54.87 -2.79
CA ILE A 114 -0.21 54.25 -4.01
C ILE A 114 -1.27 53.21 -3.64
N LEU A 115 -1.02 52.42 -2.59
CA LEU A 115 -2.03 51.52 -2.03
C LEU A 115 -2.97 52.27 -1.07
N PRO A 116 -4.25 51.89 -0.98
CA PRO A 116 -5.21 52.55 -0.10
C PRO A 116 -4.85 52.34 1.38
N ALA A 117 -5.24 53.28 2.25
CA ALA A 117 -4.98 53.16 3.69
C ALA A 117 -5.61 51.91 4.33
N SER A 118 -6.70 51.38 3.77
CA SER A 118 -7.33 50.12 4.19
C SER A 118 -6.46 48.88 3.94
N ALA A 119 -5.40 48.99 3.13
CA ALA A 119 -4.40 47.96 2.93
C ALA A 119 -3.32 47.96 4.02
N LYS A 120 -3.29 48.99 4.88
CA LYS A 120 -2.45 49.03 6.08
C LYS A 120 -3.08 48.15 7.16
N THR A 121 -2.78 46.86 7.11
CA THR A 121 -3.17 45.88 8.13
C THR A 121 -1.91 45.32 8.77
N GLU A 122 -1.94 45.16 10.09
CA GLU A 122 -0.90 44.44 10.81
C GLU A 122 -0.99 42.95 10.44
N LEU A 123 0.04 42.46 9.75
CA LEU A 123 0.15 41.04 9.39
C LEU A 123 0.87 40.30 10.51
N ARG A 124 0.17 39.34 11.11
CA ARG A 124 0.70 38.41 12.10
C ARG A 124 0.92 37.06 11.43
N LYS A 125 2.11 36.47 11.66
CA LYS A 125 2.36 35.07 11.33
C LYS A 125 1.61 34.19 12.33
N LEU A 126 0.73 33.34 11.82
CA LEU A 126 -0.01 32.34 12.57
C LEU A 126 0.77 31.03 12.53
N ASP A 127 0.82 30.32 13.67
CA ASP A 127 1.41 28.97 13.70
C ASP A 127 0.48 27.95 13.00
N PRO A 128 0.99 26.74 12.64
CA PRO A 128 0.17 25.72 12.00
C PRO A 128 -1.11 25.33 12.74
N VAL A 129 -1.10 25.36 14.08
CA VAL A 129 -2.27 25.01 14.89
C VAL A 129 -3.31 26.13 14.84
N GLU A 130 -2.90 27.39 14.98
CA GLU A 130 -3.77 28.55 14.79
C GLU A 130 -4.37 28.58 13.38
N LEU A 131 -3.58 28.22 12.35
CA LEU A 131 -4.09 28.13 10.98
C LEU A 131 -5.14 27.04 10.82
N ALA A 132 -4.85 25.84 11.32
CA ALA A 132 -5.76 24.71 11.28
C ALA A 132 -7.08 25.03 12.02
N GLU A 133 -7.00 25.65 13.21
CA GLU A 133 -8.16 26.07 14.00
C GLU A 133 -9.02 27.15 13.32
N LEU A 134 -8.44 27.95 12.42
CA LEU A 134 -9.19 28.95 11.66
C LEU A 134 -9.78 28.39 10.37
N ILE A 135 -9.10 27.45 9.69
CA ILE A 135 -9.51 26.95 8.38
C ILE A 135 -10.45 25.73 8.50
N ILE A 136 -10.13 24.77 9.37
CA ILE A 136 -10.89 23.52 9.49
C ILE A 136 -12.35 23.76 9.86
N PRO A 137 -12.71 24.66 10.79
CA PRO A 137 -14.12 24.91 11.08
C PRO A 137 -14.88 25.54 9.90
N LEU A 138 -14.21 26.36 9.08
CA LEU A 138 -14.80 26.94 7.87
C LEU A 138 -15.05 25.86 6.82
N ALA A 139 -14.08 24.98 6.61
CA ALA A 139 -14.23 23.83 5.70
C ALA A 139 -15.30 22.88 6.22
N SER A 140 -15.32 22.53 7.51
CA SER A 140 -16.34 21.68 8.12
C SER A 140 -17.75 22.24 7.91
N LYS A 141 -17.93 23.56 8.08
CA LYS A 141 -19.19 24.23 7.79
C LYS A 141 -19.55 24.13 6.30
N ALA A 142 -18.61 24.41 5.40
CA ALA A 142 -18.84 24.33 3.96
C ALA A 142 -19.20 22.91 3.51
N LEU A 143 -18.56 21.89 4.09
CA LEU A 143 -18.87 20.47 3.86
C LEU A 143 -20.31 20.15 4.28
N ALA A 144 -20.74 20.62 5.46
CA ALA A 144 -22.11 20.45 5.93
C ALA A 144 -23.15 21.16 5.04
N GLU A 145 -22.74 22.23 4.36
CA GLU A 145 -23.55 22.96 3.38
C GLU A 145 -23.51 22.34 1.97
N GLY A 146 -22.73 21.25 1.78
CA GLY A 146 -22.68 20.46 0.55
C GLY A 146 -21.50 20.76 -0.38
N ASP A 147 -20.54 21.59 0.03
CA ASP A 147 -19.32 21.82 -0.73
C ASP A 147 -18.38 20.61 -0.61
N LYS A 148 -18.28 19.84 -1.70
CA LYS A 148 -17.42 18.65 -1.75
C LYS A 148 -15.93 18.97 -1.65
N THR A 149 -15.50 20.17 -2.08
CA THR A 149 -14.09 20.58 -2.03
C THR A 149 -13.61 20.87 -0.60
N ALA A 150 -14.56 21.03 0.33
CA ALA A 150 -14.24 21.21 1.74
C ALA A 150 -13.67 19.94 2.39
N ALA A 151 -14.11 18.75 1.95
CA ALA A 151 -13.51 17.49 2.39
C ALA A 151 -12.04 17.39 1.95
N ASP A 152 -11.71 17.86 0.74
CA ASP A 152 -10.33 17.90 0.25
C ASP A 152 -9.48 18.86 1.09
N THR A 153 -10.00 20.04 1.43
CA THR A 153 -9.32 21.00 2.32
C THR A 153 -9.00 20.34 3.67
N MET A 154 -10.00 19.73 4.30
CA MET A 154 -9.83 19.05 5.59
C MET A 154 -8.87 17.86 5.49
N GLY A 155 -8.95 17.05 4.43
CA GLY A 155 -8.09 15.89 4.21
C GLY A 155 -6.63 16.27 4.01
N LEU A 156 -6.37 17.34 3.26
CA LEU A 156 -5.04 17.92 3.12
C LEU A 156 -4.48 18.41 4.45
N TRP A 157 -5.28 19.10 5.26
CA TRP A 157 -4.88 19.49 6.60
C TRP A 157 -4.61 18.27 7.48
N TYR A 158 -5.44 17.23 7.45
CA TYR A 158 -5.20 16.00 8.21
C TYR A 158 -3.87 15.33 7.82
N ALA A 159 -3.61 15.19 6.52
CA ALA A 159 -2.42 14.51 6.00
C ALA A 159 -1.11 15.28 6.27
N PHE A 160 -1.12 16.60 6.11
CA PHE A 160 0.11 17.42 6.17
C PHE A 160 0.30 18.19 7.48
N PHE A 161 -0.64 18.12 8.43
CA PHE A 161 -0.49 18.79 9.72
C PHE A 161 0.78 18.40 10.48
N PRO A 162 1.17 17.11 10.59
CA PRO A 162 2.43 16.74 11.23
C PRO A 162 3.65 17.37 10.56
N LEU A 163 3.73 17.33 9.22
CA LEU A 163 4.80 17.99 8.46
C LEU A 163 4.85 19.50 8.77
N PHE A 164 3.70 20.15 8.88
CA PHE A 164 3.64 21.57 9.20
C PHE A 164 4.10 21.91 10.61
N CYS A 165 3.85 21.04 11.60
CA CYS A 165 4.44 21.17 12.92
C CYS A 165 5.97 21.12 12.85
N VAL A 166 6.54 20.14 12.13
CA VAL A 166 8.00 19.98 11.96
C VAL A 166 8.62 21.22 11.32
N VAL A 167 8.13 21.66 10.16
CA VAL A 167 8.74 22.81 9.46
C VAL A 167 8.53 24.14 10.18
N ALA A 168 7.52 24.23 11.05
CA ALA A 168 7.32 25.38 11.94
C ALA A 168 8.22 25.33 13.19
N GLY A 169 8.93 24.23 13.43
CA GLY A 169 9.77 24.03 14.61
C GLY A 169 8.95 23.80 15.89
N ILE A 170 7.77 23.16 15.76
CA ILE A 170 6.97 22.72 16.90
C ILE A 170 7.46 21.34 17.33
N ASP A 171 7.85 21.21 18.59
CA ASP A 171 8.34 20.01 19.25
C ASP A 171 7.68 19.85 20.63
N ASP A 172 8.07 18.82 21.38
CA ASP A 172 7.54 18.57 22.72
C ASP A 172 7.83 19.69 23.74
N SER A 173 8.85 20.53 23.50
CA SER A 173 9.21 21.62 24.41
C SER A 173 8.33 22.86 24.24
N ASN A 174 7.73 23.04 23.06
CA ASN A 174 6.81 24.13 22.74
C ASN A 174 5.45 23.62 22.25
N ALA A 175 5.11 22.38 22.61
CA ALA A 175 3.93 21.69 22.13
C ALA A 175 2.64 22.47 22.40
N PRO A 176 1.70 22.47 21.44
CA PRO A 176 0.36 23.00 21.64
C PRO A 176 -0.34 22.26 22.79
N ALA A 177 -1.29 22.94 23.44
CA ALA A 177 -2.12 22.31 24.45
C ALA A 177 -2.81 21.06 23.86
N PRO A 178 -2.74 19.88 24.52
CA PRO A 178 -3.29 18.62 24.00
C PRO A 178 -4.76 18.72 23.60
N GLU A 179 -5.54 19.52 24.32
CA GLU A 179 -6.96 19.73 24.06
C GLU A 179 -7.21 20.39 22.70
N ARG A 180 -6.29 21.24 22.23
CA ARG A 180 -6.36 21.87 20.90
C ARG A 180 -6.19 20.83 19.79
N ILE A 181 -5.18 19.96 19.94
CA ILE A 181 -4.91 18.87 18.99
C ILE A 181 -6.08 17.89 18.94
N GLN A 182 -6.58 17.48 20.11
CA GLN A 182 -7.75 16.59 20.19
C GLN A 182 -9.01 17.22 19.58
N ALA A 183 -9.23 18.52 19.75
CA ALA A 183 -10.35 19.22 19.14
C ALA A 183 -10.26 19.28 17.60
N LEU A 184 -9.05 19.47 17.05
CA LEU A 184 -8.79 19.38 15.61
C LEU A 184 -9.05 17.97 15.09
N LEU A 185 -8.45 16.97 15.75
CA LEU A 185 -8.58 15.57 15.36
C LEU A 185 -10.05 15.14 15.33
N LYS A 186 -10.84 15.53 16.34
CA LYS A 186 -12.27 15.24 16.41
C LYS A 186 -13.07 15.84 15.23
N GLN A 187 -12.68 16.99 14.70
CA GLN A 187 -13.34 17.58 13.54
C GLN A 187 -12.92 16.92 12.22
N LEU A 188 -11.68 16.47 12.14
CA LEU A 188 -11.13 15.82 10.95
C LEU A 188 -11.47 14.33 10.86
N ALA A 189 -11.83 13.69 11.98
CA ALA A 189 -12.11 12.26 12.06
C ALA A 189 -13.48 11.88 11.48
N ILE A 190 -13.66 12.10 10.17
CA ILE A 190 -14.85 11.71 9.41
C ILE A 190 -14.46 11.00 8.10
N PRO A 191 -15.29 10.06 7.59
CA PRO A 191 -14.94 9.22 6.44
C PRO A 191 -14.54 9.97 5.17
N GLU A 192 -15.24 11.06 4.85
CA GLU A 192 -14.98 11.86 3.65
C GLU A 192 -13.61 12.52 3.70
N VAL A 193 -13.19 12.96 4.90
CA VAL A 193 -11.89 13.59 5.14
C VAL A 193 -10.78 12.56 5.06
N PHE A 194 -10.97 11.38 5.63
CA PHE A 194 -10.01 10.28 5.50
C PHE A 194 -9.85 9.82 4.07
N LYS A 195 -10.94 9.72 3.30
CA LYS A 195 -10.86 9.42 1.88
C LYS A 195 -10.02 10.44 1.12
N ALA A 196 -10.21 11.74 1.38
CA ALA A 196 -9.38 12.77 0.80
C ALA A 196 -7.91 12.68 1.27
N ALA A 197 -7.69 12.49 2.57
CA ALA A 197 -6.35 12.36 3.15
C ALA A 197 -5.56 11.19 2.52
N GLY A 198 -6.20 10.04 2.29
CA GLY A 198 -5.57 8.90 1.62
C GLY A 198 -5.20 9.16 0.16
N VAL A 199 -5.97 10.00 -0.55
CA VAL A 199 -5.65 10.37 -1.95
C VAL A 199 -4.46 11.33 -2.02
N TYR A 200 -4.37 12.28 -1.09
CA TYR A 200 -3.32 13.31 -1.11
C TYR A 200 -2.06 12.93 -0.33
N GLY A 201 -2.18 12.02 0.64
CA GLY A 201 -1.12 11.57 1.53
C GLY A 201 -0.61 10.16 1.23
N ASP A 202 -0.83 9.63 0.02
CA ASP A 202 -0.41 8.26 -0.37
C ASP A 202 1.12 8.05 -0.25
N ASP A 203 1.91 9.13 -0.36
CA ASP A 203 3.38 9.13 -0.15
C ASP A 203 3.79 9.43 1.32
N MET A 204 2.84 9.74 2.20
CA MET A 204 3.09 10.00 3.62
C MET A 204 2.85 8.69 4.36
N ASP A 205 3.92 8.00 4.77
CA ASP A 205 3.79 6.82 5.63
C ASP A 205 3.16 7.22 6.97
N PHE A 206 1.83 7.07 7.08
CA PHE A 206 1.08 7.27 8.32
C PHE A 206 1.43 6.22 9.39
N GLU A 207 2.15 5.16 9.01
CA GLU A 207 2.61 4.07 9.90
C GLU A 207 4.05 4.28 10.40
N ASP A 208 4.90 4.99 9.65
CA ASP A 208 6.31 5.26 10.00
C ASP A 208 6.56 6.74 10.35
N GLY A 209 5.50 7.54 10.44
CA GLY A 209 5.61 8.91 10.92
C GLY A 209 6.36 8.91 12.25
N GLU A 210 7.38 9.76 12.37
CA GLU A 210 8.28 9.98 13.49
C GLU A 210 7.52 10.30 14.81
N GLY A 211 6.63 9.41 15.26
CA GLY A 211 5.87 9.49 16.50
C GLY A 211 6.78 9.37 17.71
N ASP A 212 8.02 8.90 17.51
CA ASP A 212 9.09 8.96 18.49
C ASP A 212 9.63 10.39 18.68
N GLU A 213 9.48 11.32 17.72
CA GLU A 213 10.00 12.70 17.83
C GLU A 213 8.97 13.74 18.30
N MET A 214 7.66 13.52 18.09
CA MET A 214 6.60 14.43 18.54
C MET A 214 5.50 13.68 19.32
N THR A 215 5.69 13.53 20.63
CA THR A 215 4.78 12.75 21.48
C THR A 215 3.36 13.33 21.53
N PHE A 216 3.18 14.63 21.31
CA PHE A 216 1.86 15.27 21.26
C PHE A 216 1.01 14.87 20.03
N LEU A 217 1.58 14.20 19.02
CA LEU A 217 0.88 13.67 17.84
C LEU A 217 0.81 12.14 17.81
N ALA A 218 1.19 11.44 18.89
CA ALA A 218 1.28 9.98 18.91
C ALA A 218 0.00 9.27 18.43
N ASP A 219 -1.18 9.82 18.76
CA ASP A 219 -2.47 9.23 18.38
C ASP A 219 -3.08 9.84 17.10
N TRP A 220 -2.35 10.70 16.38
CA TRP A 220 -2.90 11.45 15.24
C TRP A 220 -3.38 10.54 14.11
N ALA A 221 -2.61 9.51 13.76
CA ALA A 221 -2.94 8.58 12.67
C ALA A 221 -3.98 7.52 13.04
N THR A 222 -4.22 7.29 14.34
CA THR A 222 -5.06 6.19 14.85
C THR A 222 -6.45 6.16 14.21
N PRO A 223 -7.22 7.28 14.16
CA PRO A 223 -8.55 7.27 13.57
C PRO A 223 -8.58 6.93 12.08
N PHE A 224 -7.59 7.40 11.31
CA PHE A 224 -7.47 7.07 9.89
C PHE A 224 -7.13 5.60 9.68
N ASN A 225 -6.23 5.05 10.49
CA ASN A 225 -5.84 3.63 10.40
C ASN A 225 -6.99 2.70 10.82
N GLU A 226 -7.77 3.07 11.83
CA GLU A 226 -9.03 2.39 12.18
C GLU A 226 -10.03 2.42 11.03
N TRP A 227 -10.31 3.61 10.48
CA TRP A 227 -11.21 3.76 9.35
C TRP A 227 -10.74 2.99 8.11
N ARG A 228 -9.43 3.03 7.80
CA ARG A 228 -8.82 2.34 6.64
C ARG A 228 -8.92 0.83 6.78
N ARG A 229 -8.76 0.30 8.00
CA ARG A 229 -8.99 -1.12 8.28
C ARG A 229 -10.45 -1.51 8.06
N GLU A 230 -11.37 -0.64 8.46
CA GLU A 230 -12.82 -0.90 8.39
C GLU A 230 -13.46 -0.59 7.02
N SER A 231 -12.77 0.18 6.16
CA SER A 231 -13.33 0.67 4.90
C SER A 231 -12.86 -0.15 3.67
N PRO A 232 -13.79 -0.83 2.97
CA PRO A 232 -13.47 -1.62 1.77
C PRO A 232 -12.92 -0.78 0.60
N ASP A 233 -13.31 0.49 0.52
CA ASP A 233 -13.03 1.38 -0.63
C ASP A 233 -11.63 2.02 -0.60
N SER A 234 -10.88 1.90 0.50
CA SER A 234 -9.58 2.57 0.70
C SER A 234 -8.36 1.69 0.42
N LEU A 235 -8.55 0.42 0.10
CA LEU A 235 -7.46 -0.54 -0.03
C LEU A 235 -7.19 -0.86 -1.51
N HIS A 236 -6.01 -0.45 -2.00
CA HIS A 236 -5.57 -0.81 -3.34
C HIS A 236 -5.34 -2.34 -3.42
N PRO A 237 -5.74 -3.02 -4.51
CA PRO A 237 -5.62 -4.48 -4.61
C PRO A 237 -4.20 -5.02 -4.39
N GLU A 238 -3.18 -4.28 -4.80
CA GLU A 238 -1.79 -4.70 -4.62
C GLU A 238 -1.35 -4.64 -3.16
N THR A 239 -1.77 -3.61 -2.42
CA THR A 239 -1.57 -3.52 -0.97
C THR A 239 -2.28 -4.67 -0.25
N CYS A 240 -3.51 -5.00 -0.65
CA CYS A 240 -4.21 -6.17 -0.10
C CYS A 240 -3.43 -7.47 -0.31
N LYS A 241 -2.87 -7.71 -1.51
CA LYS A 241 -2.07 -8.92 -1.76
C LYS A 241 -0.85 -8.98 -0.86
N GLN A 242 -0.10 -7.87 -0.73
CA GLN A 242 1.07 -7.81 0.13
C GLN A 242 0.69 -8.14 1.59
N MET A 243 -0.37 -7.51 2.10
CA MET A 243 -0.86 -7.74 3.45
C MET A 243 -1.31 -9.18 3.68
N VAL A 244 -1.97 -9.82 2.70
CA VAL A 244 -2.32 -11.25 2.78
C VAL A 244 -1.09 -12.10 3.09
N TYR A 245 0.01 -11.91 2.35
CA TYR A 245 1.22 -12.70 2.55
C TYR A 245 1.94 -12.36 3.87
N ASP A 246 1.99 -11.09 4.25
CA ASP A 246 2.61 -10.67 5.51
C ASP A 246 1.88 -11.27 6.72
N PHE A 247 0.55 -11.29 6.71
CA PHE A 247 -0.24 -11.92 7.78
C PHE A 247 -0.18 -13.46 7.76
N ILE A 248 -0.08 -14.09 6.58
CA ILE A 248 0.19 -15.54 6.50
C ILE A 248 1.53 -15.87 7.18
N MET A 249 2.58 -15.09 6.93
CA MET A 249 3.91 -15.28 7.51
C MET A 249 3.92 -15.07 9.03
N LYS A 250 3.07 -14.17 9.54
CA LYS A 250 2.87 -13.93 10.99
C LYS A 250 1.91 -14.93 11.65
N HIS A 251 1.34 -15.87 10.89
CA HIS A 251 0.31 -16.81 11.35
C HIS A 251 -1.00 -16.16 11.80
N GLU A 252 -1.31 -14.97 11.29
CA GLU A 252 -2.52 -14.19 11.57
C GLU A 252 -3.57 -14.42 10.46
N TYR A 253 -4.06 -15.66 10.36
CA TYR A 253 -4.85 -16.11 9.21
C TYR A 253 -6.22 -15.43 9.06
N VAL A 254 -6.84 -14.97 10.15
CA VAL A 254 -8.12 -14.24 10.11
C VAL A 254 -7.94 -12.88 9.44
N GLU A 255 -6.87 -12.16 9.77
CA GLU A 255 -6.54 -10.89 9.12
C GLU A 255 -6.12 -11.11 7.66
N ALA A 256 -5.36 -12.16 7.37
CA ALA A 256 -5.07 -12.54 5.99
C ALA A 256 -6.36 -12.78 5.17
N ASP A 257 -7.35 -13.52 5.71
CA ASP A 257 -8.62 -13.76 5.00
C ASP A 257 -9.43 -12.48 4.81
N ARG A 258 -9.40 -11.57 5.79
CA ARG A 258 -10.01 -10.24 5.69
C ARG A 258 -9.42 -9.45 4.52
N TYR A 259 -8.09 -9.37 4.39
CA TYR A 259 -7.46 -8.67 3.25
C TYR A 259 -7.71 -9.36 1.92
N ALA A 260 -7.74 -10.70 1.90
CA ALA A 260 -8.07 -11.45 0.70
C ALA A 260 -9.52 -11.19 0.25
N ALA A 261 -10.46 -10.99 1.17
CA ALA A 261 -11.86 -10.68 0.84
C ALA A 261 -12.04 -9.35 0.08
N PHE A 262 -11.09 -8.41 0.23
CA PHE A 262 -11.06 -7.13 -0.50
C PHE A 262 -10.46 -7.22 -1.90
N LEU A 263 -9.84 -8.34 -2.26
CA LEU A 263 -9.33 -8.52 -3.62
C LEU A 263 -10.50 -8.62 -4.62
N PRO A 264 -10.34 -8.10 -5.84
CA PRO A 264 -11.35 -8.24 -6.87
C PRO A 264 -11.43 -9.70 -7.35
N ASP A 265 -12.65 -10.21 -7.53
CA ASP A 265 -12.83 -11.40 -8.37
C ASP A 265 -12.96 -10.95 -9.83
N GLY A 266 -11.83 -11.01 -10.54
CA GLY A 266 -11.76 -10.91 -11.99
C GLY A 266 -11.75 -12.30 -12.66
N PRO A 267 -11.49 -12.39 -13.98
CA PRO A 267 -11.33 -13.67 -14.68
C PRO A 267 -10.24 -14.55 -14.07
N ASP A 268 -9.27 -13.94 -13.39
CA ASP A 268 -8.15 -14.62 -12.73
C ASP A 268 -8.50 -15.17 -11.33
N CYS A 269 -9.75 -15.04 -10.87
CA CYS A 269 -10.24 -15.57 -9.59
C CYS A 269 -9.35 -15.18 -8.38
N THR A 270 -8.80 -13.96 -8.39
CA THR A 270 -7.74 -13.55 -7.46
C THR A 270 -8.16 -13.64 -6.00
N ARG A 271 -9.36 -13.18 -5.64
CA ARG A 271 -9.85 -13.30 -4.26
C ARG A 271 -10.03 -14.76 -3.87
N LEU A 272 -10.71 -15.56 -4.70
CA LEU A 272 -10.92 -16.98 -4.42
C LEU A 272 -9.58 -17.72 -4.22
N MET A 273 -8.60 -17.48 -5.09
CA MET A 273 -7.26 -18.06 -4.99
C MET A 273 -6.63 -17.80 -3.63
N HIS A 274 -6.54 -16.53 -3.22
CA HIS A 274 -5.85 -16.17 -1.97
C HIS A 274 -6.57 -16.74 -0.76
N ARG A 275 -7.92 -16.73 -0.74
CA ARG A 275 -8.69 -17.34 0.35
C ARG A 275 -8.49 -18.86 0.45
N CYS A 276 -8.38 -19.56 -0.69
CA CYS A 276 -8.07 -20.99 -0.69
C CYS A 276 -6.64 -21.24 -0.17
N LEU A 277 -5.65 -20.44 -0.59
CA LEU A 277 -4.27 -20.55 -0.10
C LEU A 277 -4.15 -20.29 1.40
N ILE A 278 -4.84 -19.26 1.92
CA ILE A 278 -4.91 -18.96 3.36
C ILE A 278 -5.49 -20.15 4.12
N THR A 279 -6.55 -20.76 3.59
CA THR A 279 -7.19 -21.93 4.20
C THR A 279 -6.20 -23.09 4.31
N MET A 280 -5.46 -23.39 3.24
CA MET A 280 -4.44 -24.44 3.23
C MET A 280 -3.31 -24.14 4.22
N ALA A 281 -2.82 -22.90 4.27
CA ALA A 281 -1.77 -22.47 5.18
C ALA A 281 -2.21 -22.57 6.66
N CYS A 282 -3.42 -22.09 6.97
CA CYS A 282 -4.01 -22.13 8.30
C CYS A 282 -4.20 -23.57 8.77
N TYR A 283 -4.78 -24.43 7.91
CA TYR A 283 -5.01 -25.82 8.23
C TYR A 283 -3.69 -26.55 8.55
N ASN A 284 -2.67 -26.41 7.70
CA ASN A 284 -1.38 -27.05 7.89
C ASN A 284 -0.70 -26.59 9.18
N TRP A 285 -0.76 -25.30 9.49
CA TRP A 285 -0.18 -24.75 10.72
C TRP A 285 -0.89 -25.26 11.97
N LEU A 286 -2.22 -25.30 11.98
CA LEU A 286 -3.00 -25.85 13.10
C LEU A 286 -2.75 -27.34 13.28
N LYS A 287 -2.66 -28.10 12.18
CA LYS A 287 -2.36 -29.53 12.20
C LYS A 287 -0.95 -29.81 12.73
N ALA A 288 0.04 -29.00 12.33
CA ALA A 288 1.41 -29.12 12.83
C ALA A 288 1.51 -28.81 14.33
N LYS A 289 0.73 -27.83 14.82
CA LYS A 289 0.68 -27.51 16.26
C LYS A 289 0.01 -28.59 17.10
N ASN A 290 -1.05 -29.22 16.58
CA ASN A 290 -1.82 -30.22 17.31
C ASN A 290 -2.13 -31.46 16.43
N PRO A 291 -1.16 -32.36 16.21
CA PRO A 291 -1.32 -33.49 15.30
C PRO A 291 -2.47 -34.44 15.65
N GLU A 292 -2.70 -34.62 16.96
CA GLU A 292 -3.68 -35.58 17.52
C GLU A 292 -5.12 -35.06 17.54
N GLN A 293 -5.34 -33.77 17.28
CA GLN A 293 -6.67 -33.16 17.36
C GLN A 293 -7.27 -32.87 15.98
N PRO A 294 -8.61 -32.97 15.83
CA PRO A 294 -9.29 -32.48 14.65
C PRO A 294 -9.04 -30.98 14.48
N VAL A 295 -8.66 -30.57 13.27
CA VAL A 295 -8.44 -29.16 12.97
C VAL A 295 -9.79 -28.45 12.88
N THR A 296 -9.96 -27.40 13.68
CA THR A 296 -11.12 -26.50 13.60
C THR A 296 -10.62 -25.16 13.08
N LEU A 297 -11.08 -24.77 11.89
CA LEU A 297 -10.73 -23.49 11.29
C LEU A 297 -11.59 -22.35 11.88
N PRO A 298 -11.06 -21.12 11.99
CA PRO A 298 -11.85 -19.94 12.35
C PRO A 298 -13.05 -19.75 11.40
N GLU A 299 -14.18 -19.27 11.93
CA GLU A 299 -15.46 -19.14 11.17
C GLU A 299 -15.36 -18.28 9.90
N SER A 300 -14.47 -17.28 9.88
CA SER A 300 -14.29 -16.40 8.71
C SER A 300 -13.56 -17.09 7.55
N ILE A 301 -12.71 -18.09 7.85
CA ILE A 301 -11.88 -18.80 6.88
C ILE A 301 -12.72 -19.89 6.21
N LEU A 302 -12.49 -20.14 4.91
CA LEU A 302 -13.15 -21.22 4.19
C LEU A 302 -12.88 -22.57 4.87
N THR A 303 -13.84 -23.48 4.80
CA THR A 303 -13.60 -24.87 5.20
C THR A 303 -12.67 -25.55 4.19
N LEU A 304 -12.03 -26.66 4.58
CA LEU A 304 -11.18 -27.44 3.68
C LEU A 304 -11.94 -27.95 2.44
N ILE A 305 -13.23 -28.28 2.61
CA ILE A 305 -14.11 -28.68 1.50
C ILE A 305 -14.32 -27.50 0.53
N GLN A 306 -14.61 -26.31 1.05
CA GLN A 306 -14.79 -25.11 0.23
C GLN A 306 -13.50 -24.70 -0.49
N ALA A 307 -12.34 -24.84 0.15
CA ALA A 307 -11.05 -24.59 -0.49
C ALA A 307 -10.79 -25.58 -1.64
N LYS A 308 -11.09 -26.88 -1.43
CA LYS A 308 -11.03 -27.90 -2.49
C LYS A 308 -11.93 -27.54 -3.67
N GLU A 309 -13.21 -27.25 -3.43
CA GLU A 309 -14.17 -26.85 -4.46
C GLU A 309 -13.69 -25.58 -5.21
N GLY A 310 -13.07 -24.64 -4.49
CA GLY A 310 -12.45 -23.46 -5.07
C GLY A 310 -11.29 -23.79 -6.03
N PHE A 311 -10.40 -24.71 -5.65
CA PHE A 311 -9.33 -25.17 -6.54
C PHE A 311 -9.86 -25.93 -7.76
N GLU A 312 -10.88 -26.78 -7.60
CA GLU A 312 -11.55 -27.46 -8.72
C GLU A 312 -12.14 -26.44 -9.71
N TYR A 313 -12.86 -25.44 -9.18
CA TYR A 313 -13.45 -24.35 -9.96
C TYR A 313 -12.39 -23.57 -10.77
N MET A 314 -11.23 -23.28 -10.17
CA MET A 314 -10.14 -22.57 -10.84
C MET A 314 -9.42 -23.45 -11.88
N MET A 315 -9.26 -24.75 -11.60
CA MET A 315 -8.62 -25.72 -12.50
C MET A 315 -9.34 -25.88 -13.85
N GLU A 316 -10.67 -25.75 -13.86
CA GLU A 316 -11.48 -25.79 -15.08
C GLU A 316 -11.29 -24.54 -15.97
N ARG A 317 -10.91 -23.40 -15.38
CA ARG A 317 -10.88 -22.10 -16.05
C ARG A 317 -9.49 -21.67 -16.47
N PHE A 318 -8.48 -21.98 -15.67
CA PHE A 318 -7.14 -21.50 -15.94
C PHE A 318 -6.52 -22.21 -17.15
N PRO A 319 -5.89 -21.47 -18.08
CA PRO A 319 -5.04 -22.08 -19.10
C PRO A 319 -3.84 -22.77 -18.45
N ALA A 320 -3.05 -23.50 -19.24
CA ALA A 320 -1.78 -24.02 -18.76
C ALA A 320 -0.86 -22.85 -18.35
N SER A 321 -0.72 -22.63 -17.04
CA SER A 321 0.01 -21.52 -16.43
C SER A 321 0.56 -21.93 -15.06
N GLU A 322 1.45 -21.12 -14.50
CA GLU A 322 1.97 -21.31 -13.14
C GLU A 322 0.86 -21.35 -12.09
N MET A 323 -0.14 -20.47 -12.21
CA MET A 323 -1.30 -20.46 -11.31
C MET A 323 -2.10 -21.77 -11.36
N ARG A 324 -2.22 -22.39 -12.54
CA ARG A 324 -2.86 -23.70 -12.67
C ARG A 324 -2.05 -24.79 -11.98
N THR A 325 -0.72 -24.74 -12.06
CA THR A 325 0.15 -25.68 -11.34
C THR A 325 -0.02 -25.53 -9.82
N ILE A 326 -0.06 -24.29 -9.31
CA ILE A 326 -0.29 -24.00 -7.89
C ILE A 326 -1.67 -24.52 -7.45
N CYS A 327 -2.73 -24.30 -8.23
CA CYS A 327 -4.05 -24.85 -7.96
C CYS A 327 -4.02 -26.38 -7.89
N ASN A 328 -3.39 -27.03 -8.87
CA ASN A 328 -3.34 -28.49 -8.95
C ASN A 328 -2.60 -29.09 -7.75
N MET A 329 -1.48 -28.50 -7.35
CA MET A 329 -0.74 -28.93 -6.15
C MET A 329 -1.57 -28.80 -4.88
N ASN A 330 -2.28 -27.69 -4.71
CA ASN A 330 -3.12 -27.47 -3.52
C ASN A 330 -4.40 -28.31 -3.55
N LEU A 331 -4.94 -28.61 -4.73
CA LEU A 331 -6.07 -29.53 -4.90
C LEU A 331 -5.68 -30.95 -4.45
N ILE A 332 -4.54 -31.46 -4.92
CA ILE A 332 -4.00 -32.77 -4.50
C ILE A 332 -3.82 -32.81 -2.98
N LYS A 333 -3.21 -31.78 -2.39
CA LYS A 333 -3.05 -31.65 -0.92
C LYS A 333 -4.40 -31.64 -0.21
N SER A 334 -5.41 -30.95 -0.74
CA SER A 334 -6.75 -30.93 -0.16
C SER A 334 -7.37 -32.32 -0.11
N HIS A 335 -7.23 -33.12 -1.18
CA HIS A 335 -7.68 -34.52 -1.20
C HIS A 335 -6.98 -35.37 -0.13
N PHE A 336 -5.65 -35.24 0.02
CA PHE A 336 -4.93 -35.94 1.09
C PHE A 336 -5.44 -35.55 2.48
N LEU A 337 -5.61 -34.25 2.74
CA LEU A 337 -6.08 -33.75 4.03
C LEU A 337 -7.52 -34.17 4.35
N LEU A 338 -8.37 -34.37 3.33
CA LEU A 338 -9.73 -34.90 3.47
C LEU A 338 -9.80 -36.43 3.58
N GLY A 339 -8.65 -37.13 3.49
CA GLY A 339 -8.60 -38.60 3.53
C GLY A 339 -9.01 -39.27 2.22
N GLU A 340 -9.12 -38.53 1.13
CA GLU A 340 -9.48 -39.03 -0.21
C GLU A 340 -8.23 -39.56 -0.94
N ILE A 341 -7.51 -40.49 -0.30
CA ILE A 341 -6.15 -40.91 -0.66
C ILE A 341 -6.04 -41.43 -2.09
N THR A 342 -6.98 -42.27 -2.53
CA THR A 342 -6.95 -42.84 -3.90
C THR A 342 -7.06 -41.76 -4.97
N THR A 343 -7.98 -40.80 -4.79
CA THR A 343 -8.16 -39.67 -5.72
C THR A 343 -6.93 -38.77 -5.73
N ALA A 344 -6.35 -38.48 -4.56
CA ALA A 344 -5.14 -37.69 -4.44
C ALA A 344 -3.97 -38.31 -5.23
N ILE A 345 -3.78 -39.63 -5.07
CA ILE A 345 -2.75 -40.39 -5.79
C ILE A 345 -2.97 -40.32 -7.31
N ASP A 346 -4.20 -40.52 -7.78
CA ASP A 346 -4.49 -40.49 -9.23
C ASP A 346 -4.27 -39.11 -9.84
N LEU A 347 -4.63 -38.03 -9.13
CA LEU A 347 -4.35 -36.66 -9.56
C LEU A 347 -2.85 -36.35 -9.56
N GLN A 348 -2.11 -36.81 -8.54
CA GLN A 348 -0.66 -36.65 -8.47
C GLN A 348 0.04 -37.42 -9.61
N ARG A 349 -0.37 -38.66 -9.88
CA ARG A 349 0.11 -39.46 -11.02
C ARG A 349 -0.09 -38.71 -12.33
N ALA A 350 -1.30 -38.18 -12.57
CA ALA A 350 -1.60 -37.43 -13.78
C ALA A 350 -0.71 -36.18 -13.91
N MET A 351 -0.47 -35.46 -12.81
CA MET A 351 0.41 -34.29 -12.80
C MET A 351 1.85 -34.65 -13.20
N PHE A 352 2.43 -35.68 -12.59
CA PHE A 352 3.80 -36.10 -12.87
C PHE A 352 3.94 -36.77 -14.25
N ALA A 353 2.92 -37.51 -14.71
CA ALA A 353 2.90 -38.12 -16.03
C ALA A 353 2.99 -37.07 -17.16
N ASN A 354 2.45 -35.87 -16.96
CA ASN A 354 2.57 -34.78 -17.94
C ASN A 354 4.02 -34.26 -18.08
N VAL A 355 4.87 -34.43 -17.07
CA VAL A 355 6.27 -33.98 -17.08
C VAL A 355 7.18 -35.02 -17.75
N LEU A 356 6.90 -36.31 -17.60
CA LEU A 356 7.75 -37.40 -18.12
C LEU A 356 8.10 -37.28 -19.63
N PRO A 357 7.17 -36.92 -20.54
CA PRO A 357 7.50 -36.78 -21.96
C PRO A 357 8.58 -35.73 -22.26
N SER A 358 8.66 -34.65 -21.48
CA SER A 358 9.67 -33.60 -21.70
C SER A 358 11.06 -34.11 -21.28
N ILE A 359 11.16 -34.78 -20.14
CA ILE A 359 12.39 -35.42 -19.66
C ILE A 359 12.82 -36.53 -20.62
N ASN A 360 11.87 -37.30 -21.15
CA ASN A 360 12.17 -38.41 -22.05
C ASN A 360 12.76 -37.97 -23.40
N ARG A 361 12.57 -36.71 -23.80
CA ARG A 361 13.15 -36.10 -25.02
C ARG A 361 14.57 -35.60 -24.84
N ILE A 362 15.10 -35.54 -23.62
CA ILE A 362 16.49 -35.13 -23.36
C ILE A 362 17.44 -36.13 -24.03
N ARG A 363 18.32 -35.62 -24.91
CA ARG A 363 19.27 -36.45 -25.68
C ARG A 363 20.47 -36.91 -24.86
N ASN A 364 20.92 -36.09 -23.92
CA ASN A 364 22.01 -36.44 -23.03
C ASN A 364 21.51 -37.47 -22.00
N MET A 365 22.01 -38.70 -22.10
CA MET A 365 21.57 -39.81 -21.24
C MET A 365 21.87 -39.57 -19.76
N ASN A 366 22.98 -38.92 -19.42
CA ASN A 366 23.32 -38.61 -18.02
C ASN A 366 22.39 -37.55 -17.46
N GLU A 367 22.15 -36.49 -18.22
CA GLU A 367 21.21 -35.43 -17.84
C GLU A 367 19.78 -35.97 -17.71
N LYS A 368 19.35 -36.84 -18.63
CA LYS A 368 18.05 -37.51 -18.57
C LYS A 368 17.91 -38.33 -17.28
N ARG A 369 18.92 -39.16 -16.94
CA ARG A 369 18.90 -39.99 -15.72
C ARG A 369 18.81 -39.14 -14.46
N ILE A 370 19.60 -38.06 -14.38
CA ILE A 370 19.56 -37.13 -13.24
C ILE A 370 18.18 -36.48 -13.11
N ARG A 371 17.61 -35.96 -14.21
CA ARG A 371 16.27 -35.33 -14.20
C ARG A 371 15.16 -36.32 -13.84
N GLN A 372 15.25 -37.55 -14.31
CA GLN A 372 14.30 -38.62 -13.93
C GLN A 372 14.40 -38.95 -12.44
N ALA A 373 15.62 -39.04 -11.90
CA ALA A 373 15.85 -39.29 -10.49
C ALA A 373 15.30 -38.16 -9.61
N SER A 374 15.58 -36.88 -9.93
CA SER A 374 15.03 -35.74 -9.20
C SER A 374 13.50 -35.68 -9.25
N LEU A 375 12.87 -36.01 -10.38
CA LEU A 375 11.41 -36.09 -10.48
C LEU A 375 10.87 -37.21 -9.58
N ALA A 376 11.53 -38.38 -9.59
CA ALA A 376 11.12 -39.54 -8.83
C ALA A 376 11.20 -39.32 -7.32
N VAL A 377 12.30 -38.75 -6.81
CA VAL A 377 12.43 -38.39 -5.39
C VAL A 377 11.28 -37.50 -4.92
N ASN A 378 11.00 -36.43 -5.66
CA ASN A 378 9.92 -35.51 -5.31
C ASN A 378 8.56 -36.21 -5.28
N TYR A 379 8.30 -37.09 -6.25
CA TYR A 379 7.06 -37.86 -6.28
C TYR A 379 6.88 -38.77 -5.05
N TYR A 380 7.89 -39.59 -4.74
CA TYR A 380 7.82 -40.52 -3.60
C TYR A 380 7.78 -39.79 -2.26
N ARG A 381 8.54 -38.69 -2.12
CA ARG A 381 8.52 -37.84 -0.93
C ARG A 381 7.13 -37.28 -0.67
N GLU A 382 6.52 -36.64 -1.68
CA GLU A 382 5.18 -36.07 -1.52
C GLU A 382 4.14 -37.15 -1.17
N LEU A 383 4.22 -38.36 -1.76
CA LEU A 383 3.31 -39.44 -1.36
C LEU A 383 3.54 -39.89 0.08
N ASN A 384 4.79 -40.09 0.46
CA ASN A 384 5.14 -40.56 1.79
C ASN A 384 4.77 -39.54 2.89
N ASP A 385 4.94 -38.25 2.62
CA ASP A 385 4.64 -37.18 3.58
C ASP A 385 3.13 -36.97 3.75
N ASN A 386 2.35 -37.15 2.69
CA ASN A 386 0.91 -36.89 2.71
C ASN A 386 0.05 -38.11 3.08
N ILE A 387 0.54 -39.34 2.90
CA ILE A 387 -0.18 -40.55 3.31
C ILE A 387 0.09 -40.82 4.81
N PRO A 388 -0.94 -40.91 5.68
CA PRO A 388 -0.75 -41.21 7.09
C PRO A 388 0.00 -42.53 7.35
N ASN A 389 0.87 -42.57 8.36
CA ASN A 389 1.66 -43.77 8.68
C ASN A 389 0.82 -44.98 9.07
N ASP A 390 -0.37 -44.76 9.61
CA ASP A 390 -1.35 -45.79 9.98
C ASP A 390 -2.26 -46.19 8.81
N TYR A 391 -2.09 -45.59 7.63
CA TYR A 391 -2.90 -45.93 6.45
C TYR A 391 -2.58 -47.36 5.95
N PRO A 392 -3.58 -48.25 5.83
CA PRO A 392 -3.35 -49.63 5.40
C PRO A 392 -2.68 -49.70 4.02
N GLY A 393 -1.54 -50.40 3.94
CA GLY A 393 -0.82 -50.58 2.68
C GLY A 393 -0.07 -49.33 2.18
N LYS A 394 0.22 -48.34 3.05
CA LYS A 394 1.04 -47.17 2.69
C LYS A 394 2.32 -47.56 1.95
N LYS A 395 3.04 -48.55 2.45
CA LYS A 395 4.30 -49.04 1.87
C LYS A 395 4.13 -49.51 0.42
N GLU A 396 3.12 -50.34 0.16
CA GLU A 396 2.81 -50.82 -1.20
C GLU A 396 2.36 -49.68 -2.11
N LEU A 397 1.52 -48.78 -1.60
CA LEU A 397 1.01 -47.65 -2.36
C LEU A 397 2.13 -46.70 -2.76
N VAL A 398 3.04 -46.33 -1.86
CA VAL A 398 4.15 -45.44 -2.20
C VAL A 398 5.04 -46.09 -3.26
N LEU A 399 5.45 -47.34 -3.06
CA LEU A 399 6.39 -48.04 -3.96
C LEU A 399 5.82 -48.34 -5.36
N ASN A 400 4.52 -48.65 -5.47
CA ASN A 400 3.92 -49.12 -6.73
C ASN A 400 3.06 -48.08 -7.43
N SER A 401 3.14 -46.82 -7.02
CA SER A 401 2.17 -45.83 -7.49
C SER A 401 2.42 -45.29 -8.90
N MET A 402 3.58 -45.44 -9.54
CA MET A 402 3.76 -44.90 -10.91
C MET A 402 4.63 -45.80 -11.79
N PRO A 403 4.03 -46.59 -12.71
CA PRO A 403 4.76 -47.61 -13.49
C PRO A 403 5.89 -47.08 -14.40
N ASP A 404 5.74 -45.87 -14.95
CA ASP A 404 6.71 -45.29 -15.89
C ASP A 404 7.76 -44.38 -15.22
N LEU A 405 7.70 -44.24 -13.90
CA LEU A 405 8.64 -43.47 -13.11
C LEU A 405 9.81 -44.36 -12.67
N MET A 406 10.98 -43.77 -12.51
CA MET A 406 12.13 -44.47 -11.92
C MET A 406 11.75 -44.97 -10.51
N ASP A 407 12.05 -46.22 -10.19
CA ASP A 407 11.79 -46.76 -8.85
C ASP A 407 12.68 -46.08 -7.81
N LEU A 408 12.22 -46.05 -6.54
CA LEU A 408 12.89 -45.30 -5.47
C LEU A 408 14.32 -45.80 -5.19
N PHE A 409 14.57 -47.10 -5.27
CA PHE A 409 15.90 -47.67 -5.02
C PHE A 409 16.87 -47.37 -6.17
N THR A 410 16.43 -47.54 -7.42
CA THR A 410 17.20 -47.12 -8.61
C THR A 410 17.46 -45.61 -8.59
N THR A 411 16.49 -44.82 -8.11
CA THR A 411 16.64 -43.37 -7.95
C THR A 411 17.79 -43.03 -7.00
N ARG A 412 17.85 -43.66 -5.82
CA ARG A 412 18.96 -43.51 -4.87
C ARG A 412 20.30 -43.90 -5.49
N ASP A 413 20.33 -45.01 -6.22
CA ASP A 413 21.56 -45.51 -6.85
C ASP A 413 22.07 -44.56 -7.95
N VAL A 414 21.17 -44.00 -8.77
CA VAL A 414 21.48 -42.99 -9.78
C VAL A 414 22.03 -41.70 -9.15
N LEU A 415 21.41 -41.22 -8.07
CA LEU A 415 21.87 -40.02 -7.37
C LEU A 415 23.26 -40.23 -6.76
N SER A 416 23.49 -41.41 -6.15
CA SER A 416 24.79 -41.80 -5.58
C SER A 416 25.89 -41.94 -6.65
N GLU A 417 25.54 -42.47 -7.83
CA GLU A 417 26.45 -42.58 -8.98
C GLU A 417 26.90 -41.19 -9.48
N PHE A 418 25.95 -40.25 -9.63
CA PHE A 418 26.24 -38.95 -10.25
C PHE A 418 26.80 -37.90 -9.30
N LEU A 419 26.58 -38.03 -7.99
CA LEU A 419 27.08 -37.09 -6.99
C LEU A 419 28.59 -36.79 -7.12
N PRO A 420 29.50 -37.79 -7.18
CA PRO A 420 30.93 -37.52 -7.36
C PRO A 420 31.31 -37.10 -8.79
N LEU A 421 30.42 -37.29 -9.77
CA LEU A 421 30.66 -37.04 -11.20
C LEU A 421 30.19 -35.66 -11.67
N ARG A 422 29.36 -34.98 -10.87
CA ARG A 422 28.72 -33.69 -11.18
C ARG A 422 28.93 -32.69 -10.04
N PRO A 423 30.16 -32.21 -9.82
CA PRO A 423 30.44 -31.22 -8.79
C PRO A 423 29.68 -29.90 -9.01
N ASP A 424 29.25 -29.62 -10.24
CA ASP A 424 28.42 -28.47 -10.61
C ASP A 424 26.97 -28.55 -10.11
N MET A 425 26.52 -29.73 -9.67
CA MET A 425 25.17 -29.98 -9.13
C MET A 425 25.21 -30.69 -7.77
N ALA A 426 26.35 -30.63 -7.06
CA ALA A 426 26.56 -31.44 -5.86
C ALA A 426 25.50 -31.16 -4.78
N GLU A 427 25.17 -29.90 -4.52
CA GLU A 427 24.17 -29.48 -3.53
C GLU A 427 22.78 -30.07 -3.82
N ASP A 428 22.25 -29.87 -5.03
CA ASP A 428 20.95 -30.40 -5.46
C ASP A 428 20.90 -31.95 -5.39
N LEU A 429 22.01 -32.62 -5.75
CA LEU A 429 22.10 -34.07 -5.73
C LEU A 429 22.20 -34.63 -4.31
N GLU A 430 22.93 -33.96 -3.42
CA GLU A 430 22.99 -34.31 -1.99
C GLU A 430 21.62 -34.18 -1.33
N GLU A 431 20.89 -33.10 -1.63
CA GLU A 431 19.54 -32.89 -1.13
C GLU A 431 18.59 -34.01 -1.61
N CYS A 432 18.57 -34.28 -2.92
CA CYS A 432 17.74 -35.35 -3.48
C CYS A 432 18.10 -36.73 -2.89
N LEU A 433 19.39 -37.02 -2.71
CA LEU A 433 19.85 -38.29 -2.16
C LEU A 433 19.44 -38.44 -0.69
N SER A 434 19.55 -37.36 0.09
CA SER A 434 19.11 -37.31 1.49
C SER A 434 17.60 -37.61 1.58
N MET A 435 16.79 -36.94 0.76
CA MET A 435 15.34 -37.18 0.69
C MET A 435 15.01 -38.63 0.31
N ALA A 436 15.68 -39.19 -0.69
CA ALA A 436 15.47 -40.58 -1.10
C ALA A 436 15.76 -41.56 0.06
N ASN A 437 16.88 -41.36 0.76
CA ASN A 437 17.25 -42.19 1.90
C ASN A 437 16.26 -42.06 3.06
N GLN A 438 15.78 -40.84 3.33
CA GLN A 438 14.77 -40.60 4.37
C GLN A 438 13.47 -41.34 4.07
N VAL A 439 12.96 -41.28 2.83
CA VAL A 439 11.74 -41.99 2.44
C VAL A 439 11.95 -43.51 2.56
N ILE A 440 13.08 -44.04 2.08
CA ILE A 440 13.39 -45.48 2.19
C ILE A 440 13.38 -45.91 3.66
N GLN A 441 14.09 -45.18 4.53
CA GLN A 441 14.16 -45.49 5.95
C GLN A 441 12.77 -45.50 6.60
N GLN A 442 11.95 -44.48 6.33
CA GLN A 442 10.60 -44.40 6.89
C GLN A 442 9.70 -45.54 6.41
N LEU A 443 9.84 -45.99 5.14
CA LEU A 443 9.09 -47.12 4.62
C LEU A 443 9.56 -48.48 5.18
N GLU A 444 10.83 -48.60 5.58
CA GLU A 444 11.37 -49.78 6.27
C GLU A 444 10.89 -49.89 7.72
N GLU A 445 10.64 -48.74 8.37
CA GLU A 445 10.12 -48.66 9.74
C GLU A 445 8.60 -48.94 9.84
N LEU A 446 7.87 -48.88 8.71
CA LEU A 446 6.46 -49.30 8.66
C LEU A 446 6.37 -50.82 8.78
N ALA A 447 5.57 -51.31 9.74
CA ALA A 447 5.23 -52.71 9.85
C ALA A 447 4.50 -53.17 8.57
N ASP A 448 4.81 -54.39 8.09
CA ASP A 448 4.17 -55.00 6.92
C ASP A 448 2.65 -55.19 7.11
#